data_AF-A0A2U8QHI5-F1
#
_entry.id   AF-A0A2U8QHI5-F1
#
_cell.length_a   1.000
_cell.length_b   1.000
_cell.length_c   1.000
_cell.angle_alpha   90.00
_cell.angle_beta   90.00
_cell.angle_gamma   90.00
#
_symmetry.space_group_name_H-M   'P 1'
#
loop_
_entity.id
_entity.type
_entity.pdbx_description
1 polymer ?
#
loop_
_entity_poly.entity_id
_entity_poly.type
_entity_poly.pdbx_seq_one_letter_code
_entity_poly.pdbx_strand_id
1 'polypeptide(L)'
;MFKFLQYRARAAEYGELAKSSSGKDETRKFEKLQDSLAWRADNEQVLADQYVDAVNAGETERLRGAALAAEEERVLRCLGAAVIMQWNSLPMTLQREIFDTAGSVGTLLDTVALRGQIARFLHKHRHDTDPNKI
;
A
#
# COMPACT_ATOMS: atom_id res chain seq x y z
N MET A 1 21.87 -2.84 -9.90
CA MET A 1 22.23 -1.54 -9.31
C MET A 1 22.70 -0.63 -10.43
N PHE A 2 22.10 0.54 -10.56
CA PHE A 2 22.44 1.51 -11.61
C PHE A 2 23.88 2.00 -11.46
N LYS A 3 24.60 2.14 -12.58
CA LYS A 3 26.03 2.46 -12.67
C LYS A 3 26.32 3.82 -13.31
N PHE A 4 25.34 4.72 -13.38
CA PHE A 4 25.50 6.04 -13.98
C PHE A 4 26.67 6.83 -13.39
N LEU A 5 26.93 6.72 -12.08
CA LEU A 5 28.10 7.33 -11.43
C LEU A 5 29.43 6.76 -11.95
N GLN A 6 29.51 5.46 -12.20
CA GLN A 6 30.71 4.82 -12.76
C GLN A 6 30.91 5.23 -14.22
N TYR A 7 29.83 5.37 -14.98
CA TYR A 7 29.91 5.88 -16.36
C TYR A 7 30.34 7.34 -16.41
N ARG A 8 29.85 8.20 -15.51
CA ARG A 8 30.34 9.59 -15.39
C ARG A 8 31.80 9.67 -14.98
N ALA A 9 32.23 8.85 -14.03
CA ALA A 9 33.63 8.79 -13.60
C ALA A 9 34.55 8.40 -14.78
N ARG A 10 34.19 7.35 -15.54
CA ARG A 10 34.95 6.95 -16.73
C ARG A 10 34.91 7.98 -17.85
N ALA A 11 33.77 8.66 -18.06
CA ALA A 11 33.68 9.74 -19.04
C ALA A 11 34.64 10.88 -18.69
N ALA A 12 34.75 11.25 -17.40
CA ALA A 12 35.70 12.25 -16.94
C ALA A 12 37.16 11.79 -17.15
N GLU A 13 37.49 10.53 -16.85
CA GLU A 13 38.83 9.95 -17.11
C GLU A 13 39.22 10.06 -18.60
N TYR A 14 38.32 9.71 -19.52
CA TYR A 14 38.58 9.83 -20.95
C TYR A 14 38.68 11.29 -21.43
N GLY A 15 37.93 12.21 -20.80
CA GLY A 15 38.09 13.64 -21.05
C GLY A 15 39.47 14.18 -20.65
N GLU A 16 40.04 13.70 -19.55
CA GLU A 16 41.42 14.05 -19.16
C GLU A 16 42.48 13.39 -20.05
N LEU A 17 42.24 12.16 -20.52
CA LEU A 17 43.11 11.50 -21.51
C LEU A 17 43.10 12.21 -22.87
N ALA A 18 41.94 12.71 -23.31
CA ALA A 18 41.84 13.50 -24.53
C ALA A 18 42.67 14.78 -24.48
N LYS A 19 42.69 15.47 -23.32
CA LYS A 19 43.46 16.70 -23.09
C LYS A 19 44.98 16.48 -23.05
N SER A 20 45.41 15.30 -22.61
CA SER A 20 46.82 14.94 -22.45
C SER A 20 47.43 14.19 -23.66
N SER A 21 46.60 13.75 -24.61
CA SER A 21 47.07 13.09 -25.83
C SER A 21 47.66 14.09 -26.86
N SER A 22 48.77 13.70 -27.49
CA SER A 22 49.48 14.49 -28.49
C SER A 22 48.99 14.21 -29.93
N GLY A 23 48.26 13.10 -30.14
CA GLY A 23 47.82 12.66 -31.46
C GLY A 23 46.35 12.97 -31.74
N LYS A 24 46.05 13.71 -32.81
CA LYS A 24 44.67 14.05 -33.22
C LYS A 24 43.72 12.85 -33.31
N ASP A 25 44.21 11.71 -33.80
CA ASP A 25 43.40 10.49 -33.93
C ASP A 25 43.09 9.82 -32.58
N GLU A 26 43.98 9.94 -31.59
CA GLU A 26 43.76 9.43 -30.24
C GLU A 26 42.82 10.32 -29.45
N THR A 27 43.01 11.65 -29.50
CA THR A 27 42.09 12.64 -28.93
C THR A 27 40.65 12.37 -29.39
N ARG A 28 40.44 12.17 -30.71
CA ARG A 28 39.11 11.91 -31.27
C ARG A 28 38.50 10.59 -30.79
N LYS A 29 39.31 9.56 -30.52
CA LYS A 29 38.84 8.29 -29.95
C LYS A 29 38.41 8.46 -28.50
N PHE A 30 39.19 9.19 -27.70
CA PHE A 30 38.87 9.46 -26.31
C PHE A 30 37.62 10.33 -26.16
N GLU A 31 37.46 11.37 -26.99
CA GLU A 31 36.23 12.17 -27.06
C GLU A 31 35.00 11.30 -27.38
N LYS A 32 35.10 10.41 -28.37
CA LYS A 32 34.01 9.50 -28.72
C LYS A 32 33.64 8.54 -27.56
N LEU A 33 34.63 8.08 -26.80
CA LEU A 33 34.41 7.23 -25.62
C LEU A 33 33.78 8.01 -24.47
N GLN A 34 34.24 9.24 -24.24
CA GLN A 34 33.65 10.17 -23.27
C GLN A 34 32.16 10.40 -23.58
N ASP A 35 31.82 10.77 -24.83
CA ASP A 35 30.44 11.05 -25.24
C ASP A 35 29.53 9.82 -25.08
N SER A 36 30.04 8.65 -25.47
CA SER A 36 29.31 7.37 -25.33
C SER A 36 29.03 7.02 -23.87
N LEU A 37 30.00 7.26 -22.98
CA LEU A 37 29.85 7.00 -21.55
C LEU A 37 28.94 8.03 -20.87
N ALA A 38 29.00 9.29 -21.27
CA ALA A 38 28.09 10.33 -20.82
C ALA A 38 26.63 9.98 -21.21
N TRP A 39 26.40 9.61 -22.47
CA TRP A 39 25.08 9.16 -22.94
C TRP A 39 24.56 7.94 -22.17
N ARG A 40 25.43 6.96 -21.85
CA ARG A 40 25.06 5.80 -21.02
C ARG A 40 24.70 6.22 -19.60
N ALA A 41 25.46 7.14 -19.01
CA ALA A 41 25.18 7.64 -17.67
C ALA A 41 23.83 8.33 -17.60
N ASP A 42 23.51 9.19 -18.56
CA ASP A 42 22.27 9.96 -18.55
C ASP A 42 21.06 9.05 -18.76
N ASN A 43 21.13 8.10 -19.68
CA ASN A 43 20.07 7.11 -19.85
C ASN A 43 19.84 6.26 -18.60
N GLU A 44 20.92 5.81 -17.97
CA GLU A 44 20.82 4.97 -16.78
C GLU A 44 20.34 5.77 -15.55
N GLN A 45 20.66 7.06 -15.48
CA GLN A 45 20.12 7.97 -14.47
C GLN A 45 18.60 8.14 -14.65
N VAL A 46 18.13 8.39 -15.87
CA VAL A 46 16.68 8.48 -16.15
C VAL A 46 15.96 7.18 -15.75
N LEU A 47 16.56 6.03 -16.03
CA LEU A 47 15.99 4.73 -15.64
C LEU A 47 15.96 4.54 -14.12
N ALA A 48 16.97 5.06 -13.41
CA ALA A 48 17.03 5.04 -11.95
C ALA A 48 15.96 5.93 -11.31
N ASP A 49 15.79 7.14 -11.83
CA ASP A 49 14.79 8.09 -11.35
C ASP A 49 13.38 7.54 -11.58
N GLN A 50 13.11 6.99 -12.77
CA GLN A 50 11.83 6.32 -13.08
C GLN A 50 11.54 5.13 -12.16
N TYR A 51 12.56 4.36 -11.81
CA TYR A 51 12.41 3.24 -10.88
C TYR A 51 12.02 3.74 -9.48
N VAL A 52 12.68 4.78 -8.99
CA VAL A 52 12.37 5.40 -7.69
C VAL A 52 10.93 5.93 -7.69
N ASP A 53 10.54 6.65 -8.73
CA ASP A 53 9.17 7.17 -8.88
C ASP A 53 8.12 6.05 -8.91
N ALA A 54 8.37 4.98 -9.65
CA ALA A 54 7.46 3.84 -9.74
C ALA A 54 7.31 3.12 -8.38
N VAL A 55 8.41 2.95 -7.64
CA VAL A 55 8.39 2.35 -6.30
C VAL A 55 7.60 3.23 -5.32
N ASN A 56 7.89 4.53 -5.30
CA ASN A 56 7.21 5.49 -4.42
C ASN A 56 5.71 5.61 -4.75
N ALA A 57 5.33 5.56 -6.02
CA ALA A 57 3.93 5.56 -6.44
C ALA A 57 3.18 4.33 -5.91
N GLY A 58 3.77 3.14 -6.05
CA GLY A 58 3.20 1.90 -5.53
C GLY A 58 3.09 1.88 -3.99
N GLU A 59 4.07 2.45 -3.29
CA GLU A 59 4.03 2.60 -1.83
C GLU A 59 2.94 3.58 -1.38
N THR A 60 2.82 4.71 -2.08
CA THR A 60 1.79 5.73 -1.81
C THR A 60 0.39 5.15 -1.99
N GLU A 61 0.16 4.38 -3.06
CA GLU A 61 -1.12 3.74 -3.33
C GLU A 61 -1.47 2.71 -2.25
N ARG A 62 -0.50 1.89 -1.81
CA ARG A 62 -0.68 0.96 -0.70
C ARG A 62 -1.04 1.66 0.60
N LEU A 63 -0.31 2.71 0.97
CA LEU A 63 -0.57 3.48 2.19
C LEU A 63 -1.95 4.13 2.15
N ARG A 64 -2.34 4.68 0.99
CA ARG A 64 -3.69 5.22 0.78
C ARG A 64 -4.75 4.14 0.91
N GLY A 65 -4.56 2.97 0.31
CA GLY A 65 -5.48 1.83 0.45
C GLY A 65 -5.61 1.37 1.91
N ALA A 66 -4.49 1.29 2.64
CA ALA A 66 -4.50 0.93 4.05
C ALA A 66 -5.20 1.99 4.92
N ALA A 67 -5.00 3.28 4.64
CA ALA A 67 -5.68 4.37 5.33
C ALA A 67 -7.20 4.37 5.07
N LEU A 68 -7.61 4.11 3.83
CA LEU A 68 -9.03 3.96 3.48
C LEU A 68 -9.66 2.78 4.22
N ALA A 69 -8.99 1.61 4.23
CA ALA A 69 -9.47 0.44 4.96
C ALA A 69 -9.60 0.71 6.47
N ALA A 70 -8.65 1.45 7.08
CA ALA A 70 -8.70 1.80 8.48
C ALA A 70 -9.85 2.77 8.81
N GLU A 71 -10.12 3.73 7.92
CA GLU A 71 -11.25 4.65 8.07
C GLU A 71 -12.59 3.92 7.90
N GLU A 72 -12.70 3.05 6.90
CA GLU A 72 -13.88 2.20 6.69
C GLU A 72 -14.13 1.29 7.90
N GLU A 73 -13.08 0.65 8.44
CA GLU A 73 -13.17 -0.15 9.67
C GLU A 73 -13.65 0.69 10.86
N ARG A 74 -13.17 1.93 10.99
CA ARG A 74 -13.60 2.85 12.04
C ARG A 74 -15.09 3.20 11.90
N VAL A 75 -15.53 3.55 10.70
CA VAL A 75 -16.95 3.87 10.42
C VAL A 75 -17.83 2.67 10.72
N LEU A 76 -17.47 1.47 10.24
CA LEU A 76 -18.21 0.23 10.49
C LEU A 76 -18.24 -0.13 11.98
N ARG A 77 -17.14 0.08 12.71
CA ARG A 77 -17.08 -0.11 14.17
C ARG A 77 -18.05 0.83 14.90
N CYS A 78 -18.08 2.12 14.54
CA CYS A 78 -18.98 3.10 15.13
C CYS A 78 -20.45 2.76 14.84
N LEU A 79 -20.78 2.44 13.59
CA LEU A 79 -22.13 2.04 13.18
C LEU A 79 -22.56 0.74 13.87
N GLY A 80 -21.70 -0.28 13.89
CA GLY A 80 -21.94 -1.54 14.57
C GLY A 80 -22.21 -1.35 16.06
N ALA A 81 -21.40 -0.53 16.74
CA ALA A 81 -21.62 -0.20 18.15
C ALA A 81 -22.98 0.47 18.39
N ALA A 82 -23.38 1.43 17.55
CA ALA A 82 -24.68 2.08 17.66
C ALA A 82 -25.85 1.10 17.47
N VAL A 83 -25.73 0.16 16.53
CA VAL A 83 -26.72 -0.91 16.31
C VAL A 83 -26.80 -1.85 17.51
N ILE A 84 -25.65 -2.28 18.06
CA ILE A 84 -25.61 -3.14 19.24
C ILE A 84 -26.25 -2.46 20.46
N MET A 85 -25.97 -1.17 20.68
CA MET A 85 -26.58 -0.39 21.76
C MET A 85 -28.11 -0.31 21.65
N GLN A 86 -28.62 -0.25 20.42
CA GLN A 86 -30.05 -0.16 20.14
C GLN A 86 -30.70 -1.54 19.95
N TRP A 87 -29.94 -2.64 20.06
CA TRP A 87 -30.36 -3.96 19.63
C TRP A 87 -31.72 -4.40 20.18
N ASN A 88 -31.95 -4.20 21.49
CA ASN A 88 -33.20 -4.56 22.16
C ASN A 88 -34.40 -3.67 21.79
N SER A 89 -34.15 -2.48 21.24
CA SER A 89 -35.19 -1.55 20.78
C SER A 89 -35.60 -1.81 19.33
N LEU A 90 -34.85 -2.65 18.61
CA LEU A 90 -35.15 -3.02 17.23
C LEU A 90 -36.27 -4.08 17.18
N PRO A 91 -37.18 -4.02 16.20
CA PRO A 91 -38.13 -5.11 15.96
C PRO A 91 -37.42 -6.45 15.73
N MET A 92 -38.01 -7.54 16.22
CA MET A 92 -37.47 -8.90 16.09
C MET A 92 -37.20 -9.32 14.64
N THR A 93 -38.02 -8.84 13.70
CA THR A 93 -37.82 -9.06 12.25
C THR A 93 -36.49 -8.46 11.77
N LEU A 94 -36.19 -7.24 12.19
CA LEU A 94 -34.97 -6.52 11.82
C LEU A 94 -33.73 -7.10 12.52
N GLN A 95 -33.85 -7.50 13.79
CA GLN A 95 -32.77 -8.20 14.49
C GLN A 95 -32.35 -9.47 13.75
N ARG A 96 -33.33 -10.27 13.30
CA ARG A 96 -33.08 -11.50 12.55
C ARG A 96 -32.42 -11.21 11.21
N GLU A 97 -32.91 -10.24 10.46
CA GLU A 97 -32.35 -9.87 9.15
C GLU A 97 -30.91 -9.38 9.25
N ILE A 98 -30.60 -8.52 10.24
CA ILE A 98 -29.25 -8.04 10.50
C ILE A 98 -28.33 -9.20 10.90
N PHE A 99 -28.81 -10.11 11.76
CA PHE A 99 -28.04 -11.29 12.17
C PHE A 99 -27.74 -12.24 11.00
N ASP A 100 -28.75 -12.54 10.18
CA ASP A 100 -28.60 -13.43 9.02
C ASP A 100 -27.64 -12.85 7.98
N THR A 101 -27.74 -11.53 7.73
CA THR A 101 -26.84 -10.79 6.84
C THR A 101 -25.41 -10.76 7.40
N ALA A 102 -25.22 -10.41 8.68
CA ALA A 102 -23.90 -10.41 9.32
C ALA A 102 -23.24 -11.79 9.31
N GLY A 103 -24.03 -12.86 9.47
CA GLY A 103 -23.56 -14.24 9.35
C GLY A 103 -23.23 -14.68 7.92
N SER A 104 -23.75 -13.99 6.90
CA SER A 104 -23.48 -14.26 5.47
C SER A 104 -22.32 -13.44 4.90
N VAL A 105 -21.94 -12.33 5.53
CA VAL A 105 -20.83 -11.47 5.11
C VAL A 105 -19.45 -12.05 5.46
N GLY A 106 -19.40 -13.07 6.33
CA GLY A 106 -18.17 -13.81 6.64
C GLY A 106 -17.65 -14.64 5.46
N THR A 107 -16.36 -15.02 5.52
CA THR A 107 -15.79 -15.95 4.54
C THR A 107 -16.61 -17.24 4.51
N LEU A 108 -16.90 -17.75 3.30
CA LEU A 108 -17.86 -18.84 3.04
C LEU A 108 -17.68 -20.09 3.94
N LEU A 109 -16.46 -20.32 4.43
CA LEU A 109 -16.05 -21.53 5.12
C LEU A 109 -16.36 -21.54 6.62
N ASP A 110 -16.71 -20.41 7.24
CA ASP A 110 -16.86 -20.34 8.71
C ASP A 110 -18.16 -19.66 9.20
N THR A 111 -19.16 -19.60 8.32
CA THR A 111 -20.44 -18.92 8.58
C THR A 111 -21.17 -19.44 9.82
N VAL A 112 -21.06 -20.74 10.15
CA VAL A 112 -21.68 -21.33 11.34
C VAL A 112 -20.96 -20.91 12.63
N ALA A 113 -19.62 -20.94 12.65
CA ALA A 113 -18.87 -20.52 13.82
C ALA A 113 -18.99 -19.01 14.03
N LEU A 114 -18.96 -18.22 12.95
CA LEU A 114 -19.16 -16.77 12.98
C LEU A 114 -20.56 -16.41 13.49
N ARG A 115 -21.63 -17.05 12.98
CA ARG A 115 -22.98 -16.88 13.52
C ARG A 115 -23.04 -17.20 15.01
N GLY A 116 -22.38 -18.27 15.44
CA GLY A 116 -22.27 -18.62 16.86
C GLY A 116 -21.54 -17.56 17.70
N GLN A 117 -20.47 -16.96 17.18
CA GLN A 117 -19.75 -15.87 17.84
C GLN A 117 -20.61 -14.62 17.95
N ILE A 118 -21.28 -14.23 16.86
CA ILE A 118 -22.20 -13.08 16.83
C ILE A 118 -23.34 -13.28 17.82
N ALA A 119 -23.94 -14.48 17.88
CA ALA A 119 -25.04 -14.77 18.80
C ALA A 119 -24.62 -14.64 20.27
N ARG A 120 -23.44 -15.19 20.63
CA ARG A 120 -22.88 -15.04 21.98
C ARG A 120 -22.56 -13.59 22.32
N PHE A 121 -22.03 -12.85 21.35
CA PHE A 121 -21.71 -11.44 21.51
C PHE A 121 -22.97 -10.61 21.77
N LEU A 122 -24.01 -10.77 20.94
CA LEU A 122 -25.28 -10.07 21.11
C LEU A 122 -25.97 -10.44 22.43
N HIS A 123 -25.90 -11.71 22.85
CA HIS A 123 -26.45 -12.13 24.15
C HIS A 123 -25.73 -11.45 25.33
N LYS A 124 -24.42 -11.23 25.25
CA LYS A 124 -23.64 -10.53 26.29
C LYS A 124 -23.97 -9.03 26.36
N HIS A 125 -24.36 -8.45 25.22
CA HIS A 125 -24.69 -7.03 25.09
C HIS A 125 -26.20 -6.74 25.11
N ARG A 126 -27.02 -7.76 25.36
CA ARG A 126 -28.42 -7.58 25.70
C ARG A 126 -28.45 -6.78 27.00
N HIS A 127 -28.91 -5.53 26.95
CA HIS A 127 -29.18 -4.79 28.18
C HIS A 127 -30.06 -5.66 29.06
N ASP A 128 -29.59 -5.98 30.27
CA ASP A 128 -30.39 -6.53 31.37
C ASP A 128 -31.52 -5.54 31.69
N THR A 129 -32.53 -5.52 30.84
CA THR A 129 -33.84 -4.97 31.13
C THR A 129 -34.63 -6.12 31.72
N ASP A 130 -34.18 -6.59 32.88
CA ASP A 130 -34.98 -7.39 33.80
C ASP A 130 -35.58 -6.40 34.80
N PRO A 131 -36.82 -5.94 34.61
CA PRO A 131 -37.49 -5.08 35.59
C PRO A 131 -37.94 -5.86 36.85
N ASN A 132 -37.45 -7.09 37.07
CA ASN A 132 -37.94 -7.99 38.11
C ASN A 132 -36.81 -8.60 38.99
N LYS A 133 -35.72 -7.87 39.18
CA LYS A 133 -34.79 -8.12 40.30
C LYS A 133 -34.99 -7.09 41.40
N ILE A 134 -36.07 -7.26 42.19
CA ILE A 134 -36.17 -6.85 43.61
C ILE A 134 -36.89 -7.98 44.33
#